data_AF-A0A396IWF1-F1
#
_entry.id   AF-A0A396IWF1-F1
#
_cell.length_a   1.000
_cell.length_b   1.000
_cell.length_c   1.000
_cell.angle_alpha   90.00
_cell.angle_beta   90.00
_cell.angle_gamma   90.00
#
_symmetry.space_group_name_H-M   'P 1'
#
loop_
_entity.id
_entity.type
_entity.pdbx_description
1 polymer ?
#
loop_
_entity_poly.entity_id
_entity_poly.type
_entity_poly.pdbx_seq_one_letter_code
_entity_poly.pdbx_strand_id
1 'polypeptide(L)'
;MWRTIRMCYIRISPYAYVDLWKICCIAFELSCGHLEDIDIKRFCIDDLLKCIADHGSQLRCMRLVNCCLITDKGFGKAMRKLPQLEKVDISYCCLTDVS
;
A
#
# COMPACT_ATOMS: atom_id res chain seq x y z
N MET A 1 9.21 9.11 -14.27
CA MET A 1 8.12 8.83 -13.33
C MET A 1 8.45 7.58 -12.53
N TRP A 2 8.08 7.55 -11.25
CA TRP A 2 8.38 6.42 -10.37
C TRP A 2 7.45 5.25 -10.69
N ARG A 3 8.03 4.15 -11.16
CA ARG A 3 7.30 2.89 -11.40
C ARG A 3 7.26 1.99 -10.18
N THR A 4 8.25 2.13 -9.31
CA THR A 4 8.45 1.26 -8.15
C THR A 4 8.66 2.12 -6.92
N ILE A 5 7.88 1.88 -5.87
CA ILE A 5 8.03 2.56 -4.57
C ILE A 5 8.24 1.51 -3.49
N ARG A 6 9.37 1.62 -2.79
CA ARG A 6 9.72 0.71 -1.69
C ARG A 6 10.00 1.50 -0.43
N MET A 7 9.26 1.19 0.62
CA MET A 7 9.39 1.82 1.95
C MET A 7 9.48 0.72 3.00
N CYS A 8 10.68 0.14 3.14
CA CYS A 8 10.88 -1.14 3.82
C CYS A 8 11.75 -1.10 5.10
N TYR A 9 12.42 0.01 5.40
CA TYR A 9 13.44 0.07 6.46
C TYR A 9 13.21 1.22 7.45
N ILE A 10 11.95 1.41 7.84
CA ILE A 10 11.60 2.52 8.71
C ILE A 10 11.59 2.03 10.17
N ARG A 11 12.43 2.67 11.00
CA ARG A 11 12.36 2.55 12.46
C ARG A 11 11.09 3.26 12.92
N ILE A 12 10.04 2.50 13.18
CA ILE A 12 8.78 3.06 13.66
C ILE A 12 8.97 3.61 15.07
N SER A 13 9.03 4.93 15.17
CA SER A 13 8.58 5.67 16.35
C SER A 13 7.08 5.94 16.19
N PRO A 14 6.27 5.95 17.27
CA PRO A 14 4.84 6.27 17.20
C PRO A 14 4.55 7.58 16.46
N TYR A 15 5.45 8.57 16.60
CA TYR A 15 5.33 9.88 15.94
C TYR A 15 5.60 9.82 14.43
N ALA A 16 6.47 8.90 13.97
CA ALA A 16 6.80 8.78 12.56
C ALA A 16 5.64 8.15 11.73
N TYR A 17 4.71 7.45 12.37
CA TYR A 17 3.64 6.72 11.69
C TYR A 17 2.74 7.63 10.84
N VAL A 18 2.35 8.78 11.37
CA VAL A 18 1.43 9.74 10.73
C VAL A 18 2.06 10.41 9.51
N ASP A 19 3.38 10.60 9.53
CA ASP A 19 4.08 11.28 8.43
C ASP A 19 4.39 10.33 7.28
N LEU A 20 4.66 9.06 7.57
CA LEU A 20 5.10 8.09 6.55
C LEU A 20 4.01 7.77 5.52
N TRP A 21 2.77 7.58 5.94
CA TRP A 21 1.70 7.29 4.99
C TRP A 21 1.42 8.50 4.09
N LYS A 22 1.54 9.73 4.61
CA LYS A 22 1.42 10.96 3.82
C LYS A 22 2.55 11.08 2.79
N ILE A 23 3.80 10.84 3.19
CA ILE A 23 4.95 10.82 2.28
C ILE A 23 4.74 9.76 1.19
N CYS A 24 4.21 8.59 1.56
CA CYS A 24 3.91 7.52 0.63
C CYS A 24 2.82 7.93 -0.38
N CYS A 25 1.75 8.61 0.07
CA CYS A 25 0.74 9.17 -0.82
C CYS A 25 1.29 10.20 -1.80
N ILE A 26 2.11 11.13 -1.33
CA ILE A 26 2.78 12.11 -2.20
C ILE A 26 3.63 11.38 -3.26
N ALA A 27 4.34 10.31 -2.86
CA ALA A 27 5.10 9.49 -3.81
C ALA A 27 4.22 8.85 -4.90
N PHE A 28 3.00 8.40 -4.55
CA PHE A 28 2.04 7.85 -5.52
C PHE A 28 1.51 8.91 -6.47
N GLU A 29 1.15 10.09 -5.96
CA GLU A 29 0.72 11.22 -6.77
C GLU A 29 1.80 11.62 -7.79
N LEU A 30 3.06 11.69 -7.33
CA LEU A 30 4.22 11.99 -8.17
C LEU A 30 4.57 10.86 -9.17
N SER A 31 3.96 9.69 -9.06
CA SER A 31 4.06 8.65 -10.09
C SER A 31 3.24 8.98 -11.34
N CYS A 32 2.29 9.92 -11.25
CA CYS A 32 1.31 10.28 -12.29
C CYS A 32 0.65 9.06 -12.96
N GLY A 33 0.28 8.05 -12.18
CA GLY A 33 -0.40 6.86 -12.69
C GLY A 33 0.50 5.85 -13.40
N HIS A 34 1.83 5.99 -13.28
CA HIS A 34 2.79 5.02 -13.81
C HIS A 34 3.28 4.03 -12.74
N LEU A 35 2.62 3.98 -11.57
CA LEU A 35 3.00 3.08 -10.49
C LEU A 35 2.67 1.63 -10.86
N GLU A 36 3.69 0.78 -10.90
CA GLU A 36 3.60 -0.63 -11.30
C GLU A 36 3.89 -1.59 -10.13
N ASP A 37 4.76 -1.20 -9.19
CA ASP A 37 5.21 -2.05 -8.07
C ASP A 37 5.30 -1.27 -6.74
N ILE A 38 4.78 -1.87 -5.66
CA ILE A 38 4.95 -1.36 -4.30
C ILE A 38 5.42 -2.42 -3.31
N ASP A 39 6.35 -2.05 -2.42
CA ASP A 39 6.73 -2.82 -1.23
C ASP A 39 6.67 -1.91 0.01
N ILE A 40 5.67 -2.12 0.85
CA ILE A 40 5.41 -1.32 2.05
C ILE A 40 5.51 -2.23 3.28
N LYS A 41 6.28 -1.78 4.26
CA LYS A 41 6.43 -2.51 5.52
C LYS A 41 5.98 -1.69 6.72
N ARG A 42 5.19 -2.30 7.59
CA ARG A 42 4.84 -1.88 8.96
C ARG A 42 3.87 -0.70 9.12
N PHE A 43 3.72 0.20 8.15
CA PHE A 43 2.92 1.43 8.32
C PHE A 43 1.70 1.55 7.40
N CYS A 44 1.33 0.49 6.68
CA CYS A 44 0.15 0.54 5.84
C CYS A 44 -1.13 0.49 6.70
N ILE A 45 -2.07 1.38 6.37
CA ILE A 45 -3.42 1.52 6.93
C ILE A 45 -4.44 1.59 5.81
N ASP A 46 -5.72 1.47 6.15
CA ASP A 46 -6.82 1.57 5.18
C ASP A 46 -6.81 2.87 4.36
N ASP A 47 -6.43 4.01 4.96
CA ASP A 47 -6.30 5.28 4.21
C ASP A 47 -5.17 5.24 3.17
N LEU A 48 -4.05 4.57 3.49
CA LEU A 48 -2.97 4.36 2.54
C LEU A 48 -3.38 3.39 1.43
N LEU A 49 -4.14 2.34 1.75
CA LEU A 49 -4.72 1.44 0.75
C LEU A 49 -5.68 2.16 -0.19
N LYS A 50 -6.50 3.08 0.33
CA LYS A 50 -7.37 3.92 -0.49
C LYS A 50 -6.54 4.80 -1.43
N CYS A 51 -5.48 5.41 -0.92
CA CYS A 51 -4.55 6.22 -1.71
C CYS A 51 -3.87 5.40 -2.82
N ILE A 52 -3.41 4.18 -2.51
CA ILE A 52 -2.88 3.25 -3.51
C ILE A 52 -3.94 2.93 -4.57
N ALA A 53 -5.18 2.66 -4.14
CA ALA A 53 -6.27 2.35 -5.05
C ALA A 53 -6.65 3.51 -5.99
N ASP A 54 -6.55 4.75 -5.51
CA ASP A 54 -6.89 5.94 -6.28
C ASP A 54 -5.78 6.33 -7.29
N HIS A 55 -4.52 5.96 -7.04
CA HIS A 55 -3.38 6.29 -7.92
C HIS A 55 -2.75 5.08 -8.65
N GLY A 56 -3.11 3.86 -8.27
CA GLY A 56 -2.49 2.61 -8.71
C GLY A 56 -3.19 1.92 -9.88
N SER A 57 -3.77 2.66 -10.82
CA SER A 57 -4.50 2.05 -11.96
C SER A 57 -3.64 1.15 -12.86
N GLN A 58 -2.31 1.34 -12.84
CA GLN A 58 -1.32 0.51 -13.53
C GLN A 58 -0.56 -0.44 -12.59
N LEU A 59 -0.96 -0.53 -11.31
CA LEU A 59 -0.26 -1.32 -10.31
C LEU A 59 -0.42 -2.81 -10.62
N ARG A 60 0.70 -3.52 -10.75
CA ARG A 60 0.77 -4.96 -11.07
C ARG A 60 1.21 -5.79 -9.89
N CYS A 61 2.10 -5.25 -9.06
CA CYS A 61 2.68 -5.96 -7.92
C CYS A 61 2.48 -5.16 -6.64
N MET A 62 1.88 -5.79 -5.63
CA MET A 62 1.74 -5.23 -4.30
C MET A 62 2.33 -6.16 -3.25
N ARG A 63 3.22 -5.63 -2.42
CA ARG A 63 3.75 -6.32 -1.25
C ARG A 63 3.52 -5.53 0.03
N LEU A 64 2.84 -6.15 0.99
CA LEU A 64 2.52 -5.58 2.29
C LEU A 64 3.08 -6.50 3.39
N VAL A 65 3.97 -5.98 4.23
CA VAL A 65 4.61 -6.77 5.30
C VAL A 65 4.39 -6.12 6.65
N ASN A 66 3.90 -6.89 7.64
CA ASN A 66 3.70 -6.45 9.02
C ASN A 66 2.72 -5.26 9.14
N CYS A 67 1.69 -5.21 8.29
CA CYS A 67 0.71 -4.13 8.24
C CYS A 67 -0.55 -4.51 9.02
N CYS A 68 -0.46 -4.47 10.35
CA CYS A 68 -1.52 -4.93 11.27
C CYS A 68 -2.74 -4.00 11.38
N LEU A 69 -2.67 -2.81 10.80
CA LEU A 69 -3.72 -1.78 10.88
C LEU A 69 -4.61 -1.74 9.62
N ILE A 70 -4.43 -2.71 8.72
CA ILE A 70 -5.32 -2.94 7.59
C ILE A 70 -6.50 -3.79 8.04
N THR A 71 -7.71 -3.42 7.62
CA THR A 71 -8.91 -4.25 7.81
C THR A 71 -9.24 -5.06 6.56
N ASP A 72 -9.89 -6.23 6.70
CA ASP A 72 -10.36 -7.04 5.56
C ASP A 72 -11.25 -6.23 4.61
N LYS A 73 -12.12 -5.38 5.18
CA LYS A 73 -12.99 -4.48 4.41
C LYS A 73 -12.20 -3.42 3.65
N GLY A 74 -11.20 -2.81 4.27
CA GLY A 74 -10.34 -1.81 3.64
C GLY A 74 -9.54 -2.42 2.49
N PHE A 75 -8.93 -3.57 2.75
CA PHE A 75 -8.19 -4.35 1.77
C PHE A 75 -9.06 -4.75 0.58
N GLY A 76 -10.21 -5.39 0.82
CA GLY A 76 -11.12 -5.82 -0.23
C GLY A 76 -11.68 -4.67 -1.08
N LYS A 77 -11.90 -3.49 -0.49
CA LYS A 77 -12.29 -2.29 -1.25
C LYS A 77 -11.17 -1.78 -2.15
N ALA A 78 -9.93 -1.78 -1.67
CA ALA A 78 -8.78 -1.33 -2.44
C ALA A 78 -8.51 -2.27 -3.62
N MET A 79 -8.55 -3.59 -3.41
CA MET A 79 -8.30 -4.58 -4.48
C MET A 79 -9.28 -4.43 -5.65
N ARG A 80 -10.56 -4.15 -5.38
CA ARG A 80 -11.58 -3.96 -6.44
C ARG A 80 -11.33 -2.76 -7.35
N LYS A 81 -10.49 -1.81 -6.91
CA LYS A 81 -10.13 -0.61 -7.67
C LYS A 81 -8.81 -0.74 -8.45
N LEU A 82 -8.13 -1.87 -8.34
CA LEU A 82 -6.82 -2.11 -8.96
C LEU A 82 -6.94 -3.13 -10.10
N PRO A 83 -7.40 -2.71 -11.30
CA PRO A 83 -7.79 -3.63 -12.38
C PRO A 83 -6.62 -4.39 -13.00
N GLN A 84 -5.38 -3.90 -12.84
CA GLN A 84 -4.17 -4.52 -13.41
C GLN A 84 -3.35 -5.30 -12.38
N LEU A 85 -3.85 -5.48 -11.16
CA LEU A 85 -3.10 -6.13 -10.09
C LEU A 85 -2.97 -7.62 -10.37
N GLU A 86 -1.74 -8.06 -10.63
CA GLU A 86 -1.41 -9.44 -10.98
C GLU A 86 -0.91 -10.23 -9.77
N LYS A 87 -0.19 -9.57 -8.86
CA LYS A 87 0.48 -10.22 -7.73
C LYS A 87 0.26 -9.45 -6.45
N VAL A 88 -0.15 -10.18 -5.42
CA VAL A 88 -0.28 -9.65 -4.06
C VAL A 88 0.46 -10.56 -3.09
N ASP A 89 1.47 -10.01 -2.40
CA ASP A 89 2.18 -10.65 -1.30
C ASP A 89 1.80 -9.96 0.01
N ILE A 90 1.21 -10.71 0.93
CA ILE A 90 0.83 -10.23 2.26
C ILE A 90 1.48 -11.14 3.29
N SER A 91 2.29 -10.56 4.16
CA SER A 91 3.05 -11.30 5.16
C SER A 91 2.93 -10.61 6.52
N TYR A 92 2.60 -11.36 7.58
CA TYR A 92 2.49 -10.83 8.95
C TYR A 92 1.44 -9.70 9.11
N CYS A 93 0.37 -9.70 8.32
CA CYS A 93 -0.75 -8.78 8.49
C CYS A 93 -1.90 -9.46 9.24
N CYS A 94 -2.79 -8.68 9.85
CA CYS A 94 -3.93 -9.18 10.64
C CYS A 94 -5.20 -9.43 9.81
N LEU A 95 -5.06 -9.79 8.52
CA LEU A 95 -6.20 -10.10 7.66
C LEU A 95 -6.78 -11.47 8.02
N THR A 96 -8.09 -11.54 8.23
CA THR A 96 -8.78 -12.73 8.73
C THR A 96 -9.72 -13.38 7.72
N ASP A 97 -10.15 -12.63 6.71
CA ASP A 97 -11.00 -13.15 5.62
C ASP A 97 -10.57 -12.51 4.28
N VAL A 98 -9.81 -13.26 3.49
CA VAL A 98 -9.57 -12.98 2.07
C VAL A 98 -10.48 -13.90 1.24
N SER A 99 -11.78 -13.78 1.43
CA SER A 99 -12.82 -14.44 0.62
C SER A 99 -13.51 -13.46 -0.31
#